data_AF-A0A0A0DBN2-F1
#
_entry.id   AF-A0A0A0DBN2-F1
#
_cell.length_a   1.000
_cell.length_b   1.000
_cell.length_c   1.000
_cell.angle_alpha   90.00
_cell.angle_beta   90.00
_cell.angle_gamma   90.00
#
_symmetry.space_group_name_H-M   'P 1'
#
loop_
_entity.id
_entity.type
_entity.pdbx_description
1 polymer ?
#
loop_
_entity_poly.entity_id
_entity_poly.type
_entity_poly.pdbx_seq_one_letter_code
_entity_poly.pdbx_strand_id
1 'polypeptide(L)'
;MTEHSIWGAFAKAVRAELREERIIRGASGIDHPAQAIAVDDKTKRVIVVAAEPDPRAAAMMQMDIQTTIPDSRVLIARPVAFDLGFLARKLAGLIGKQQFSLTELQEMLAALNASGKASDNQNAQAIIKDAFGLTNRAFASQAMPYTNQFIGVLQQAVCFDWKSAIQEFQESSSNGVFSIENITKIDAMENDRRMGVCPIPLYEFSDTDWEMMLENQKSDEIYAKMNQMGIIQYFFPPPDHLALGLIDRGVANQSAVADALDAAGKLGHPQGQPEVVAQQGDLTEYVSELLQLGLIVEGEFGLEMTAEGVAKRATVKFRPREGFLSKLLARFNLNVSVDPSRFMN
;
A
#
# COMPACT_ATOMS: atom_id res chain seq x y z
N MET A 1 25.19 -10.55 -13.00
CA MET A 1 23.95 -10.74 -13.79
C MET A 1 22.76 -10.25 -12.96
N THR A 2 22.41 -8.98 -13.06
CA THR A 2 21.26 -8.36 -12.36
C THR A 2 20.50 -7.42 -13.31
N GLU A 3 20.45 -7.75 -14.60
CA GLU A 3 19.88 -6.87 -15.64
C GLU A 3 18.34 -6.88 -15.76
N HIS A 4 17.63 -7.67 -14.94
CA HIS A 4 16.17 -7.81 -15.07
C HIS A 4 15.41 -7.64 -13.74
N SER A 5 15.78 -6.65 -12.94
CA SER A 5 15.05 -6.33 -11.71
C SER A 5 14.66 -4.86 -11.67
N ILE A 6 13.37 -4.59 -11.44
CA ILE A 6 12.83 -3.23 -11.26
C ILE A 6 13.39 -2.53 -10.01
N TRP A 7 14.04 -3.27 -9.09
CA TRP A 7 14.46 -2.72 -7.81
C TRP A 7 15.54 -1.65 -7.93
N GLY A 8 16.32 -1.65 -9.02
CA GLY A 8 17.26 -0.56 -9.30
C GLY A 8 16.56 0.75 -9.61
N ALA A 9 15.55 0.70 -10.49
CA ALA A 9 14.70 1.85 -10.81
C ALA A 9 13.93 2.34 -9.59
N PHE A 10 13.34 1.41 -8.83
CA PHE A 10 12.65 1.70 -7.58
C PHE A 10 13.57 2.40 -6.57
N ALA A 11 14.77 1.86 -6.32
CA ALA A 11 15.74 2.44 -5.38
C ALA A 11 16.08 3.88 -5.73
N LYS A 12 16.39 4.15 -7.02
CA LYS A 12 16.67 5.50 -7.50
C LYS A 12 15.48 6.44 -7.29
N ALA A 13 14.27 5.98 -7.60
CA ALA A 13 13.06 6.78 -7.41
C ALA A 13 12.84 7.16 -5.94
N VAL A 14 13.13 6.24 -5.01
CA VAL A 14 13.05 6.54 -3.57
C VAL A 14 14.29 7.24 -3.00
N ARG A 15 15.18 7.72 -3.89
CA ARG A 15 16.43 8.43 -3.58
C ARG A 15 17.39 7.60 -2.72
N ALA A 16 17.49 6.31 -3.01
CA ALA A 16 18.37 5.37 -2.35
C ALA A 16 19.24 4.60 -3.35
N GLU A 17 20.33 4.02 -2.87
CA GLU A 17 21.25 3.22 -3.66
C GLU A 17 20.98 1.73 -3.43
N LEU A 18 20.80 0.98 -4.52
CA LEU A 18 20.59 -0.46 -4.46
C LEU A 18 21.90 -1.16 -4.05
N ARG A 19 21.80 -2.05 -3.07
CA ARG A 19 22.88 -2.93 -2.61
C ARG A 19 22.80 -4.28 -3.30
N GLU A 20 23.96 -4.95 -3.45
CA GLU A 20 24.02 -6.27 -4.10
C GLU A 20 23.48 -7.38 -3.20
N GLU A 21 23.59 -7.17 -1.89
CA GLU A 21 23.11 -8.07 -0.86
C GLU A 21 21.58 -8.24 -0.92
N ARG A 22 21.15 -9.48 -0.72
CA ARG A 22 19.73 -9.87 -0.68
C ARG A 22 19.31 -10.50 0.65
N ILE A 23 20.19 -10.45 1.62
CA ILE A 23 19.96 -11.01 2.95
C ILE A 23 20.45 -9.98 3.94
N ILE A 24 19.67 -9.75 4.99
CA ILE A 24 20.07 -8.92 6.11
C ILE A 24 19.84 -9.69 7.41
N ARG A 25 20.87 -9.75 8.24
CA ARG A 25 20.82 -10.50 9.49
C ARG A 25 20.22 -9.63 10.59
N GLY A 26 19.16 -10.12 11.22
CA GLY A 26 18.52 -9.49 12.37
C GLY A 26 19.28 -9.70 13.68
N ALA A 27 18.91 -8.95 14.70
CA ALA A 27 19.52 -9.04 16.03
C ALA A 27 19.25 -10.39 16.70
N SER A 28 18.14 -11.04 16.33
CA SER A 28 17.82 -12.43 16.68
C SER A 28 18.81 -13.46 16.12
N GLY A 29 19.68 -13.04 15.19
CA GLY A 29 20.58 -13.91 14.45
C GLY A 29 19.94 -14.61 13.25
N ILE A 30 18.65 -14.34 12.97
CA ILE A 30 17.91 -14.84 11.80
C ILE A 30 18.32 -14.04 10.55
N ASP A 31 18.56 -14.75 9.45
CA ASP A 31 18.80 -14.16 8.15
C ASP A 31 17.48 -13.88 7.45
N HIS A 32 17.19 -12.61 7.17
CA HIS A 32 15.96 -12.17 6.52
C HIS A 32 16.17 -12.01 5.02
N PRO A 33 15.52 -12.81 4.17
CA PRO A 33 15.62 -12.68 2.73
C PRO A 33 14.89 -11.44 2.22
N ALA A 34 15.54 -10.72 1.32
CA ALA A 34 15.02 -9.54 0.65
C ALA A 34 15.06 -9.72 -0.87
N GLN A 35 14.06 -9.19 -1.55
CA GLN A 35 14.06 -9.02 -3.00
C GLN A 35 15.08 -7.95 -3.42
N ALA A 36 15.24 -6.92 -2.59
CA ALA A 36 16.23 -5.87 -2.72
C ALA A 36 16.47 -5.14 -1.40
N ILE A 37 17.67 -4.59 -1.26
CA ILE A 37 18.04 -3.71 -0.15
C ILE A 37 18.51 -2.39 -0.77
N ALA A 38 17.87 -1.28 -0.42
CA ALA A 38 18.26 0.05 -0.87
C ALA A 38 18.64 0.91 0.34
N VAL A 39 19.71 1.67 0.24
CA VAL A 39 20.27 2.47 1.34
C VAL A 39 20.38 3.93 0.93
N ASP A 40 19.89 4.82 1.77
CA ASP A 40 20.12 6.26 1.68
C ASP A 40 20.98 6.68 2.88
N ASP A 41 22.29 6.77 2.64
CA ASP A 41 23.27 7.12 3.67
C ASP A 41 23.11 8.57 4.19
N LYS A 42 22.56 9.48 3.37
CA LYS A 42 22.40 10.90 3.74
C LYS A 42 21.33 11.07 4.81
N THR A 43 20.22 10.35 4.67
CA THR A 43 19.12 10.39 5.65
C THR A 43 19.11 9.18 6.59
N LYS A 44 20.15 8.34 6.50
CA LYS A 44 20.32 7.09 7.26
C LYS A 44 19.11 6.15 7.13
N ARG A 45 18.55 5.99 5.94
CA ARG A 45 17.42 5.07 5.69
C ARG A 45 17.89 3.77 5.06
N VAL A 46 17.31 2.67 5.50
CA VAL A 46 17.47 1.35 4.87
C VAL A 46 16.09 0.86 4.46
N ILE A 47 15.86 0.77 3.16
CA ILE A 47 14.60 0.30 2.57
C ILE A 47 14.82 -1.15 2.15
N VAL A 48 14.11 -2.06 2.79
CA VAL A 48 14.18 -3.49 2.47
C VAL A 48 12.91 -3.89 1.76
N VAL A 49 13.04 -4.33 0.51
CA VAL A 49 11.94 -4.96 -0.22
C VAL A 49 11.87 -6.41 0.24
N ALA A 50 10.96 -6.72 1.15
CA ALA A 50 10.86 -8.02 1.79
C ALA A 50 10.47 -9.12 0.79
N ALA A 51 11.05 -10.32 0.96
CA ALA A 51 10.56 -11.52 0.30
C ALA A 51 9.40 -12.18 1.07
N GLU A 52 9.10 -11.70 2.27
CA GLU A 52 8.05 -12.23 3.15
C GLU A 52 6.65 -12.06 2.53
N PRO A 53 5.81 -13.12 2.50
CA PRO A 53 4.45 -13.03 1.99
C PRO A 53 3.52 -12.29 2.95
N ASP A 54 3.80 -12.38 4.25
CA ASP A 54 2.89 -11.97 5.31
C ASP A 54 3.27 -10.59 5.90
N PRO A 55 2.32 -9.65 6.01
CA PRO A 55 2.56 -8.33 6.59
C PRO A 55 3.08 -8.35 8.03
N ARG A 56 2.64 -9.32 8.86
CA ARG A 56 3.06 -9.41 10.25
C ARG A 56 4.50 -9.93 10.35
N ALA A 57 4.86 -10.94 9.56
CA ALA A 57 6.25 -11.40 9.44
C ALA A 57 7.18 -10.27 8.96
N ALA A 58 6.76 -9.52 7.94
CA ALA A 58 7.50 -8.35 7.44
C ALA A 58 7.68 -7.26 8.51
N ALA A 59 6.66 -7.01 9.36
CA ALA A 59 6.78 -6.06 10.46
C ALA A 59 7.72 -6.56 11.59
N MET A 60 7.73 -7.85 11.90
CA MET A 60 8.68 -8.44 12.85
C MET A 60 10.12 -8.36 12.30
N MET A 61 10.29 -8.65 11.01
CA MET A 61 11.55 -8.45 10.29
C MET A 61 12.03 -7.00 10.41
N GLN A 62 11.15 -6.01 10.26
CA GLN A 62 11.50 -4.59 10.47
C GLN A 62 12.13 -4.36 11.85
N MET A 63 11.48 -4.83 12.90
CA MET A 63 11.92 -4.61 14.28
C MET A 63 13.27 -5.29 14.55
N ASP A 64 13.44 -6.51 14.05
CA ASP A 64 14.65 -7.30 14.23
C ASP A 64 15.85 -6.65 13.52
N ILE A 65 15.67 -6.22 12.28
CA ILE A 65 16.71 -5.49 11.52
C ILE A 65 16.99 -4.12 12.14
N GLN A 66 15.95 -3.37 12.52
CA GLN A 66 16.10 -2.06 13.15
C GLN A 66 16.91 -2.12 14.45
N THR A 67 16.84 -3.25 15.17
CA THR A 67 17.63 -3.50 16.37
C THR A 67 19.10 -3.77 16.04
N THR A 68 19.40 -4.42 14.90
CA THR A 68 20.78 -4.62 14.42
C THR A 68 21.47 -3.31 14.03
N ILE A 69 20.72 -2.40 13.39
CA ILE A 69 21.25 -1.14 12.83
C ILE A 69 20.53 0.09 13.44
N PRO A 70 20.80 0.41 14.73
CA PRO A 70 20.07 1.43 15.48
C PRO A 70 20.25 2.85 14.92
N ASP A 71 21.38 3.10 14.25
CA ASP A 71 21.69 4.40 13.65
C ASP A 71 20.92 4.68 12.36
N SER A 72 20.29 3.66 11.79
CA SER A 72 19.48 3.76 10.57
C SER A 72 17.98 3.75 10.88
N ARG A 73 17.18 4.11 9.87
CA ARG A 73 15.72 4.00 9.87
C ARG A 73 15.32 2.94 8.87
N VAL A 74 14.90 1.79 9.38
CA VAL A 74 14.56 0.63 8.56
C VAL A 74 13.12 0.76 8.12
N LEU A 75 12.90 0.75 6.81
CA LEU A 75 11.59 0.70 6.17
C LEU A 75 11.44 -0.65 5.48
N ILE A 76 10.33 -1.34 5.73
CA ILE A 76 10.01 -2.57 4.99
C ILE A 76 8.98 -2.25 3.94
N ALA A 77 9.28 -2.62 2.70
CA ALA A 77 8.35 -2.58 1.59
C ALA A 77 8.00 -4.01 1.13
N ARG A 78 6.73 -4.29 0.88
CA ARG A 78 6.30 -5.64 0.44
C ARG A 78 5.75 -5.59 -0.99
N PRO A 79 6.30 -6.36 -1.93
CA PRO A 79 5.72 -6.50 -3.25
C PRO A 79 4.44 -7.31 -3.19
N VAL A 80 3.35 -6.74 -3.72
CA VAL A 80 2.05 -7.39 -3.85
C VAL A 80 1.82 -7.65 -5.33
N ALA A 81 1.99 -8.91 -5.75
CA ALA A 81 1.84 -9.31 -7.15
C ALA A 81 0.39 -9.60 -7.55
N PHE A 82 -0.50 -9.80 -6.57
CA PHE A 82 -1.88 -10.23 -6.78
C PHE A 82 -2.81 -9.60 -5.75
N ASP A 83 -3.95 -9.06 -6.20
CA ASP A 83 -5.05 -8.56 -5.37
C ASP A 83 -6.40 -9.04 -5.92
N LEU A 84 -7.12 -9.85 -5.13
CA LEU A 84 -8.43 -10.41 -5.49
C LEU A 84 -9.50 -9.32 -5.68
N GLY A 85 -9.46 -8.28 -4.85
CA GLY A 85 -10.39 -7.16 -4.94
C GLY A 85 -10.15 -6.30 -6.17
N PHE A 86 -8.88 -6.06 -6.53
CA PHE A 86 -8.51 -5.37 -7.76
C PHE A 86 -8.98 -6.13 -8.99
N LEU A 87 -8.74 -7.44 -9.01
CA LEU A 87 -9.22 -8.31 -10.08
C LEU A 87 -10.75 -8.26 -10.20
N ALA A 88 -11.45 -8.38 -9.08
CA ALA A 88 -12.91 -8.28 -9.04
C ALA A 88 -13.41 -6.91 -9.54
N ARG A 89 -12.77 -5.80 -9.12
CA ARG A 89 -13.10 -4.44 -9.58
C ARG A 89 -12.87 -4.29 -11.08
N LYS A 90 -11.75 -4.80 -11.62
CA LYS A 90 -11.48 -4.80 -13.06
C LYS A 90 -12.52 -5.60 -13.84
N LEU A 91 -12.85 -6.82 -13.38
CA LEU A 91 -13.86 -7.66 -14.02
C LEU A 91 -15.26 -6.99 -13.98
N ALA A 92 -15.66 -6.44 -12.83
CA ALA A 92 -16.91 -5.70 -12.70
C ALA A 92 -16.97 -4.49 -13.65
N GLY A 93 -15.86 -3.74 -13.75
CA GLY A 93 -15.76 -2.57 -14.62
C GLY A 93 -15.83 -2.92 -16.11
N LEU A 94 -15.19 -4.02 -16.52
CA LEU A 94 -15.19 -4.47 -17.92
C LEU A 94 -16.56 -5.01 -18.35
N ILE A 95 -17.29 -5.65 -17.44
CA ILE A 95 -18.57 -6.31 -17.72
C ILE A 95 -19.76 -5.38 -17.43
N GLY A 96 -19.55 -4.32 -16.64
CA GLY A 96 -20.59 -3.35 -16.25
C GLY A 96 -21.59 -3.91 -15.24
N LYS A 97 -21.30 -5.05 -14.61
CA LYS A 97 -22.15 -5.73 -13.62
C LYS A 97 -21.30 -6.35 -12.52
N GLN A 98 -21.87 -6.45 -11.31
CA GLN A 98 -21.24 -7.06 -10.13
C GLN A 98 -21.87 -8.41 -9.76
N GLN A 99 -22.88 -8.83 -10.52
CA GLN A 99 -23.63 -10.07 -10.33
C GLN A 99 -23.47 -10.92 -11.58
N PHE A 100 -23.06 -12.17 -11.39
CA PHE A 100 -22.80 -13.14 -12.45
C PHE A 100 -23.70 -14.34 -12.29
N SER A 101 -24.30 -14.81 -13.38
CA SER A 101 -24.89 -16.14 -13.39
C SER A 101 -23.80 -17.22 -13.34
N LEU A 102 -24.15 -18.41 -12.83
CA LEU A 102 -23.30 -19.61 -12.87
C LEU A 102 -22.81 -19.93 -14.29
N THR A 103 -23.66 -19.71 -15.30
CA THR A 103 -23.32 -19.90 -16.71
C THR A 103 -22.23 -18.93 -17.16
N GLU A 104 -22.37 -17.63 -16.85
CA GLU A 104 -21.34 -16.61 -17.16
C GLU A 104 -20.01 -16.91 -16.44
N LEU A 105 -20.07 -17.37 -15.18
CA LEU A 105 -18.87 -17.77 -14.44
C LEU A 105 -18.19 -19.01 -15.06
N GLN A 106 -18.97 -20.01 -15.47
CA GLN A 106 -18.47 -21.20 -16.15
C GLN A 106 -17.86 -20.85 -17.51
N GLU A 107 -18.49 -19.96 -18.29
CA GLU A 107 -17.94 -19.48 -19.56
C GLU A 107 -16.62 -18.72 -19.35
N MET A 108 -16.52 -17.90 -18.30
CA MET A 108 -15.29 -17.19 -17.95
C MET A 108 -14.18 -18.16 -17.49
N LEU A 109 -14.49 -19.16 -16.66
CA LEU A 109 -13.54 -20.20 -16.24
C LEU A 109 -13.11 -21.11 -17.39
N ALA A 110 -14.04 -21.43 -18.31
CA ALA A 110 -13.73 -22.18 -19.51
C ALA A 110 -12.81 -21.36 -20.44
N ALA A 111 -13.05 -20.06 -20.59
CA ALA A 111 -12.16 -19.16 -21.32
C ALA A 111 -10.77 -19.06 -20.68
N LEU A 112 -10.68 -19.03 -19.34
CA LEU A 112 -9.42 -19.07 -18.59
C LEU A 112 -8.64 -20.37 -18.84
N ASN A 113 -9.30 -21.53 -18.79
CA ASN A 113 -8.67 -22.82 -19.07
C ASN A 113 -8.33 -23.00 -20.56
N ALA A 114 -9.09 -22.36 -21.45
CA ALA A 114 -8.86 -22.35 -22.88
C ALA A 114 -7.84 -21.28 -23.33
N SER A 115 -7.32 -20.44 -22.45
CA SER A 115 -6.18 -19.55 -22.75
C SER A 115 -4.92 -20.31 -23.22
N GLY A 116 -4.86 -21.64 -23.06
CA GLY A 116 -3.86 -22.52 -23.64
C GLY A 116 -4.27 -23.24 -24.94
N LYS A 117 -5.55 -23.19 -25.33
CA LYS A 117 -6.10 -23.77 -26.58
C LYS A 117 -7.28 -22.93 -27.07
N ALA A 118 -7.05 -22.23 -28.19
CA ALA A 118 -8.00 -21.42 -28.96
C ALA A 118 -9.49 -21.68 -28.63
N SER A 119 -10.05 -20.90 -27.70
CA SER A 119 -11.50 -20.74 -27.56
C SER A 119 -11.96 -19.57 -28.44
N ASP A 120 -13.10 -19.73 -29.11
CA ASP A 120 -13.66 -18.80 -30.11
C ASP A 120 -14.10 -17.44 -29.55
N ASN A 121 -14.07 -17.24 -28.24
CA ASN A 121 -14.55 -16.00 -27.63
C ASN A 121 -13.42 -14.99 -27.41
N GLN A 122 -13.01 -14.31 -28.49
CA GLN A 122 -11.92 -13.33 -28.51
C GLN A 122 -12.08 -12.21 -27.47
N ASN A 123 -13.31 -11.80 -27.17
CA ASN A 123 -13.58 -10.74 -26.19
C ASN A 123 -13.35 -11.22 -24.74
N ALA A 124 -13.77 -12.44 -24.41
CA ALA A 124 -13.52 -13.01 -23.08
C ALA A 124 -12.02 -13.25 -22.84
N GLN A 125 -11.30 -13.75 -23.85
CA GLN A 125 -9.84 -13.91 -23.77
C GLN A 125 -9.11 -12.59 -23.63
N ALA A 126 -9.54 -11.53 -24.32
CA ALA A 126 -8.92 -10.21 -24.18
C ALA A 126 -9.10 -9.65 -22.77
N ILE A 127 -10.31 -9.74 -22.20
CA ILE A 127 -10.63 -9.31 -20.83
C ILE A 127 -9.80 -10.09 -19.80
N ILE A 128 -9.71 -11.41 -19.95
CA ILE A 128 -8.94 -12.28 -19.06
C ILE A 128 -7.44 -12.02 -19.18
N LYS A 129 -6.92 -11.91 -20.40
CA LYS A 129 -5.51 -11.63 -20.67
C LYS A 129 -5.12 -10.26 -20.13
N ASP A 130 -5.99 -9.27 -20.21
CA ASP A 130 -5.73 -7.92 -19.69
C ASP A 130 -5.82 -7.86 -18.15
N ALA A 131 -6.72 -8.66 -17.56
CA ALA A 131 -6.87 -8.76 -16.11
C ALA A 131 -5.73 -9.55 -15.44
N PHE A 132 -5.28 -10.66 -16.04
CA PHE A 132 -4.24 -11.54 -15.49
C PHE A 132 -2.84 -11.31 -16.09
N GLY A 133 -2.73 -10.61 -17.22
CA GLY A 133 -1.46 -10.34 -17.90
C GLY A 133 -0.49 -9.52 -17.05
N LEU A 134 -1.02 -8.52 -16.34
CA LEU A 134 -0.25 -7.68 -15.41
C LEU A 134 0.38 -8.51 -14.29
N THR A 135 -0.40 -9.44 -13.75
CA THR A 135 0.06 -10.36 -12.70
C THR A 135 1.12 -11.33 -13.24
N ASN A 136 0.91 -11.92 -14.41
CA ASN A 136 1.89 -12.83 -15.03
C ASN A 136 3.22 -12.14 -15.30
N ARG A 137 3.20 -10.86 -15.71
CA ARG A 137 4.43 -10.09 -15.90
C ARG A 137 5.14 -9.80 -14.57
N ALA A 138 4.39 -9.49 -13.51
CA ALA A 138 4.96 -9.38 -12.16
C ALA A 138 5.68 -10.66 -11.72
N PHE A 139 5.12 -11.84 -12.02
CA PHE A 139 5.75 -13.13 -11.74
C PHE A 139 6.96 -13.44 -12.64
N ALA A 140 6.89 -13.09 -13.92
CA ALA A 140 7.96 -13.37 -14.87
C ALA A 140 9.16 -12.44 -14.71
N SER A 141 8.93 -11.17 -14.34
CA SER A 141 9.96 -10.14 -14.24
C SER A 141 10.61 -10.06 -12.86
N GLN A 142 10.17 -10.85 -11.88
CA GLN A 142 10.73 -10.84 -10.53
C GLN A 142 10.98 -12.26 -10.03
N ALA A 143 12.12 -12.47 -9.36
CA ALA A 143 12.43 -13.72 -8.67
C ALA A 143 11.63 -13.85 -7.35
N MET A 144 10.31 -13.71 -7.41
CA MET A 144 9.43 -13.91 -6.27
C MET A 144 9.10 -15.40 -6.13
N PRO A 145 9.25 -16.00 -4.93
CA PRO A 145 8.81 -17.37 -4.71
C PRO A 145 7.30 -17.49 -4.95
N TYR A 146 6.89 -18.36 -5.89
CA TYR A 146 5.48 -18.61 -6.20
C TYR A 146 4.67 -19.03 -4.96
N THR A 147 5.30 -19.77 -4.03
CA THR A 147 4.72 -20.18 -2.76
C THR A 147 4.29 -18.99 -1.91
N ASN A 148 5.09 -17.93 -1.87
CA ASN A 148 4.83 -16.74 -1.06
C ASN A 148 3.62 -15.98 -1.62
N GLN A 149 3.53 -15.89 -2.94
CA GLN A 149 2.39 -15.24 -3.58
C GLN A 149 1.10 -16.07 -3.45
N PHE A 150 1.19 -17.40 -3.54
CA PHE A 150 0.04 -18.28 -3.27
C PHE A 150 -0.47 -18.16 -1.84
N ILE A 151 0.43 -18.11 -0.85
CA ILE A 151 0.07 -17.83 0.54
C ILE A 151 -0.61 -16.46 0.65
N GLY A 152 -0.10 -15.44 -0.03
CA GLY A 152 -0.74 -14.11 -0.08
C GLY A 152 -2.17 -14.14 -0.62
N VAL A 153 -2.43 -14.91 -1.68
CA VAL A 153 -3.79 -15.09 -2.22
C VAL A 153 -4.68 -15.83 -1.21
N LEU A 154 -4.18 -16.88 -0.57
CA LEU A 154 -4.93 -17.59 0.48
C LEU A 154 -5.26 -16.67 1.66
N GLN A 155 -4.32 -15.83 2.09
CA GLN A 155 -4.55 -14.86 3.16
C GLN A 155 -5.64 -13.84 2.80
N GLN A 156 -5.66 -13.36 1.55
CA GLN A 156 -6.74 -12.51 1.06
C GLN A 156 -8.09 -13.25 1.05
N ALA A 157 -8.09 -14.51 0.60
CA ALA A 157 -9.28 -15.35 0.60
C ALA A 157 -9.80 -15.62 2.02
N VAL A 158 -8.94 -15.77 3.03
CA VAL A 158 -9.36 -15.95 4.43
C VAL A 158 -10.04 -14.69 4.99
N CYS A 159 -9.67 -13.50 4.51
CA CYS A 159 -10.29 -12.25 4.91
C CYS A 159 -11.71 -12.06 4.32
N PHE A 160 -12.13 -12.93 3.40
CA PHE A 160 -13.45 -12.88 2.79
C PHE A 160 -14.49 -13.55 3.69
N ASP A 161 -15.66 -12.91 3.82
CA ASP A 161 -16.81 -13.51 4.51
C ASP A 161 -17.46 -14.58 3.62
N TRP A 162 -16.84 -15.75 3.58
CA TRP A 162 -17.33 -16.91 2.86
C TRP A 162 -18.72 -17.32 3.32
N LYS A 163 -19.09 -17.05 4.57
CA LYS A 163 -20.40 -17.44 5.08
C LYS A 163 -21.50 -16.63 4.41
N SER A 164 -21.35 -15.31 4.38
CA SER A 164 -22.30 -14.43 3.70
C SER A 164 -22.32 -14.70 2.20
N ALA A 165 -21.18 -14.94 1.57
CA ALA A 165 -21.11 -15.28 0.14
C ALA A 165 -21.78 -16.62 -0.20
N ILE A 166 -21.62 -17.64 0.64
CA ILE A 166 -22.28 -18.94 0.46
C ILE A 166 -23.79 -18.80 0.71
N GLN A 167 -24.21 -18.01 1.70
CA GLN A 167 -25.62 -17.73 1.95
C GLN A 167 -26.27 -16.99 0.78
N GLU A 168 -25.64 -15.92 0.27
CA GLU A 168 -26.09 -15.20 -0.93
C GLU A 168 -26.19 -16.15 -2.13
N PHE A 169 -25.23 -17.06 -2.31
CA PHE A 169 -25.25 -18.06 -3.38
C PHE A 169 -26.38 -19.08 -3.21
N GLN A 170 -26.63 -19.55 -1.99
CA GLN A 170 -27.71 -20.49 -1.68
C GLN A 170 -29.10 -19.85 -1.82
N GLU A 171 -29.26 -18.60 -1.38
CA GLU A 171 -30.51 -17.85 -1.53
C GLU A 171 -30.75 -17.47 -2.99
N SER A 172 -29.69 -17.19 -3.74
CA SER A 172 -29.73 -16.96 -5.18
C SER A 172 -29.80 -18.25 -5.98
N SER A 173 -29.82 -19.44 -5.36
CA SER A 173 -29.76 -20.72 -6.09
C SER A 173 -31.00 -21.01 -6.93
N SER A 174 -32.10 -20.28 -6.71
CA SER A 174 -33.27 -20.30 -7.61
C SER A 174 -33.02 -19.57 -8.94
N ASN A 175 -32.04 -18.64 -8.99
CA ASN A 175 -31.65 -17.87 -10.17
C ASN A 175 -30.16 -18.04 -10.57
N GLY A 176 -29.36 -18.76 -9.79
CA GLY A 176 -27.95 -19.06 -10.05
C GLY A 176 -27.00 -17.86 -10.09
N VAL A 177 -27.28 -16.78 -9.35
CA VAL A 177 -26.50 -15.53 -9.38
C VAL A 177 -25.48 -15.48 -8.24
N PHE A 178 -24.24 -15.10 -8.55
CA PHE A 178 -23.11 -14.90 -7.65
C PHE A 178 -22.71 -13.41 -7.66
N SER A 179 -22.72 -12.76 -6.50
CA SER A 179 -22.27 -11.38 -6.36
C SER A 179 -20.78 -11.32 -6.03
N ILE A 180 -20.00 -10.54 -6.78
CA ILE A 180 -18.61 -10.23 -6.43
C ILE A 180 -18.48 -8.94 -5.62
N GLU A 181 -19.58 -8.26 -5.28
CA GLU A 181 -19.57 -6.96 -4.61
C GLU A 181 -18.70 -7.01 -3.34
N ASN A 182 -18.84 -8.05 -2.52
CA ASN A 182 -18.04 -8.21 -1.31
C ASN A 182 -16.55 -8.44 -1.60
N ILE A 183 -16.22 -9.08 -2.73
CA ILE A 183 -14.82 -9.24 -3.18
C ILE A 183 -14.25 -7.89 -3.63
N THR A 184 -15.05 -7.05 -4.31
CA THR A 184 -14.60 -5.72 -4.74
C THR A 184 -14.24 -4.78 -3.59
N LYS A 185 -14.70 -5.08 -2.37
CA LYS A 185 -14.38 -4.33 -1.15
C LYS A 185 -13.05 -4.77 -0.51
N ILE A 186 -12.47 -5.88 -0.94
CA ILE A 186 -11.17 -6.37 -0.44
C ILE A 186 -10.06 -5.40 -0.87
N ASP A 187 -9.19 -5.07 0.08
CA ASP A 187 -7.96 -4.33 -0.13
C ASP A 187 -6.80 -5.18 0.42
N ALA A 188 -6.05 -5.84 -0.47
CA ALA A 188 -4.98 -6.75 -0.07
C ALA A 188 -3.84 -6.05 0.68
N MET A 189 -3.73 -4.73 0.51
CA MET A 189 -2.70 -3.90 1.10
C MET A 189 -3.11 -3.34 2.47
N GLU A 190 -4.35 -3.54 2.92
CA GLU A 190 -4.82 -3.02 4.21
C GLU A 190 -4.00 -3.54 5.39
N ASN A 191 -3.67 -4.82 5.35
CA ASN A 191 -2.90 -5.45 6.42
C ASN A 191 -1.46 -4.93 6.46
N ASP A 192 -0.80 -4.68 5.32
CA ASP A 192 0.52 -4.02 5.28
C ASP A 192 0.50 -2.70 6.01
N ARG A 193 -0.47 -1.88 5.62
CA ARG A 193 -0.65 -0.55 6.17
C ARG A 193 -0.87 -0.61 7.66
N ARG A 194 -1.79 -1.45 8.14
CA ARG A 194 -2.05 -1.63 9.58
C ARG A 194 -0.80 -2.05 10.35
N MET A 195 0.10 -2.80 9.73
CA MET A 195 1.38 -3.24 10.31
C MET A 195 2.54 -2.26 10.07
N GLY A 196 2.31 -1.15 9.38
CA GLY A 196 3.35 -0.17 9.07
C GLY A 196 4.39 -0.65 8.06
N VAL A 197 4.00 -1.58 7.19
CA VAL A 197 4.73 -2.08 6.02
C VAL A 197 4.27 -1.29 4.78
N CYS A 198 5.20 -0.97 3.87
CA CYS A 198 4.93 -0.17 2.69
C CYS A 198 4.57 -1.08 1.50
N PRO A 199 3.31 -1.22 1.09
CA PRO A 199 2.95 -2.11 -0.01
C PRO A 199 3.40 -1.53 -1.36
N ILE A 200 3.85 -2.41 -2.26
CA ILE A 200 4.18 -2.08 -3.65
C ILE A 200 3.24 -2.91 -4.55
N PRO A 201 2.16 -2.32 -5.10
CA PRO A 201 1.14 -3.03 -5.87
C PRO A 201 1.62 -3.34 -7.29
N LEU A 202 2.44 -4.37 -7.45
CA LEU A 202 2.96 -4.80 -8.74
C LEU A 202 1.84 -5.24 -9.71
N TYR A 203 0.67 -5.63 -9.19
CA TYR A 203 -0.50 -5.95 -10.01
C TYR A 203 -1.11 -4.75 -10.74
N GLU A 204 -0.73 -3.51 -10.38
CA GLU A 204 -1.20 -2.28 -11.05
C GLU A 204 -0.26 -1.81 -12.17
N PHE A 205 0.92 -2.40 -12.32
CA PHE A 205 1.94 -1.99 -13.29
C PHE A 205 1.54 -2.46 -14.68
N SER A 206 1.32 -1.53 -15.62
CA SER A 206 1.11 -1.85 -17.04
C SER A 206 2.38 -2.41 -17.68
N ASP A 207 2.26 -2.99 -18.87
CA ASP A 207 3.42 -3.43 -19.66
C ASP A 207 4.44 -2.30 -19.90
N THR A 208 3.95 -1.09 -20.18
CA THR A 208 4.79 0.10 -20.35
C THR A 208 5.47 0.52 -19.05
N ASP A 209 4.80 0.32 -17.90
CA ASP A 209 5.40 0.60 -16.59
C ASP A 209 6.52 -0.40 -16.29
N TRP A 210 6.32 -1.68 -16.62
CA TRP A 210 7.36 -2.70 -16.50
C TRP A 210 8.58 -2.39 -17.37
N GLU A 211 8.36 -2.00 -18.63
CA GLU A 211 9.45 -1.62 -19.55
C GLU A 211 10.22 -0.42 -19.02
N MET A 212 9.53 0.64 -18.63
CA MET A 212 10.14 1.83 -18.02
C MET A 212 11.00 1.48 -16.80
N MET A 213 10.50 0.61 -15.93
CA MET A 213 11.18 0.20 -14.71
C MET A 213 12.37 -0.72 -14.96
N LEU A 214 12.30 -1.58 -15.97
CA LEU A 214 13.39 -2.50 -16.35
C LEU A 214 14.51 -1.78 -17.09
N GLU A 215 14.19 -0.79 -17.93
CA GLU A 215 15.17 -0.01 -18.68
C GLU A 215 16.02 0.89 -17.75
N ASN A 216 15.48 1.33 -16.61
CA ASN A 216 16.22 2.03 -15.54
C ASN A 216 16.93 3.33 -15.99
N GLN A 217 16.43 3.99 -17.04
CA GLN A 217 17.11 5.14 -17.66
C GLN A 217 16.63 6.51 -17.14
N LYS A 218 15.43 6.60 -16.56
CA LYS A 218 14.78 7.89 -16.27
C LYS A 218 14.13 7.95 -14.88
N SER A 219 14.94 8.26 -13.86
CA SER A 219 14.50 8.29 -12.46
C SER A 219 13.30 9.21 -12.20
N ASP A 220 13.22 10.34 -12.90
CA ASP A 220 12.18 11.33 -12.66
C ASP A 220 10.82 10.90 -13.25
N GLU A 221 10.84 10.24 -14.41
CA GLU A 221 9.63 9.65 -15.00
C GLU A 221 9.11 8.50 -14.13
N ILE A 222 10.01 7.65 -13.63
CA ILE A 222 9.69 6.57 -12.70
C ILE A 222 9.11 7.13 -11.40
N TYR A 223 9.73 8.18 -10.83
CA TYR A 223 9.22 8.84 -9.63
C TYR A 223 7.81 9.39 -9.85
N ALA A 224 7.59 10.11 -10.95
CA ALA A 224 6.28 10.67 -11.29
C ALA A 224 5.22 9.58 -11.44
N LYS A 225 5.57 8.46 -12.09
CA LYS A 225 4.66 7.31 -12.25
C LYS A 225 4.36 6.65 -10.89
N MET A 226 5.37 6.36 -10.09
CA MET A 226 5.19 5.81 -8.74
C MET A 226 4.39 6.76 -7.84
N ASN A 227 4.53 8.08 -8.02
CA ASN A 227 3.75 9.08 -7.32
C ASN A 227 2.28 9.04 -7.75
N GLN A 228 2.02 8.98 -9.06
CA GLN A 228 0.67 8.80 -9.61
C GLN A 228 0.01 7.51 -9.11
N MET A 229 0.78 6.45 -8.88
CA MET A 229 0.31 5.19 -8.31
C MET A 229 0.11 5.26 -6.78
N GLY A 230 0.57 6.32 -6.12
CA GLY A 230 0.51 6.45 -4.67
C GLY A 230 1.52 5.53 -3.94
N ILE A 231 2.63 5.18 -4.57
CA ILE A 231 3.70 4.39 -3.94
C ILE A 231 4.66 5.32 -3.19
N ILE A 232 4.98 6.47 -3.77
CA ILE A 232 5.94 7.44 -3.21
C ILE A 232 5.51 7.96 -1.84
N GLN A 233 4.20 8.10 -1.59
CA GLN A 233 3.65 8.56 -0.31
C GLN A 233 4.11 7.74 0.91
N TYR A 234 4.47 6.46 0.72
CA TYR A 234 4.98 5.63 1.81
C TYR A 234 6.43 5.97 2.18
N PHE A 235 7.19 6.57 1.27
CA PHE A 235 8.59 6.95 1.47
C PHE A 235 8.75 8.45 1.69
N PHE A 236 7.88 9.24 1.06
CA PHE A 236 7.82 10.69 1.11
C PHE A 236 6.36 11.16 1.29
N PRO A 237 5.77 11.03 2.49
CA PRO A 237 4.37 11.40 2.71
C PRO A 237 4.13 12.90 2.48
N PRO A 238 3.09 13.29 1.73
CA PRO A 238 2.68 14.70 1.63
C PRO A 238 2.27 15.23 3.01
N PRO A 239 2.86 16.35 3.47
CA PRO A 239 2.66 16.84 4.84
C PRO A 239 1.22 17.31 5.11
N ASP A 240 0.55 17.91 4.13
CA ASP A 240 -0.83 18.37 4.21
C ASP A 240 -1.84 17.22 4.34
N HIS A 241 -1.67 16.15 3.58
CA HIS A 241 -2.49 14.96 3.73
C HIS A 241 -2.17 14.17 4.99
N LEU A 242 -0.92 14.20 5.45
CA LEU A 242 -0.57 13.63 6.74
C LEU A 242 -1.24 14.42 7.87
N ALA A 243 -1.29 15.75 7.78
CA ALA A 243 -1.99 16.62 8.73
C ALA A 243 -3.50 16.36 8.77
N LEU A 244 -4.17 16.38 7.61
CA LEU A 244 -5.58 15.97 7.49
C LEU A 244 -5.79 14.57 8.08
N GLY A 245 -4.87 13.67 7.74
CA GLY A 245 -4.64 12.34 8.26
C GLY A 245 -4.83 12.21 9.77
N LEU A 246 -4.10 13.05 10.50
CA LEU A 246 -4.02 13.08 11.95
C LEU A 246 -5.27 13.70 12.59
N ILE A 247 -5.81 14.76 11.98
CA ILE A 247 -6.98 15.48 12.51
C ILE A 247 -8.24 14.58 12.50
N ASP A 248 -8.52 13.86 11.40
CA ASP A 248 -9.64 12.88 11.35
C ASP A 248 -9.53 11.78 12.41
N ARG A 249 -8.32 11.53 12.90
CA ARG A 249 -8.03 10.52 13.92
C ARG A 249 -7.95 11.12 15.33
N GLY A 250 -8.43 12.35 15.49
CA GLY A 250 -8.60 13.00 16.78
C GLY A 250 -7.39 13.78 17.27
N VAL A 251 -6.39 14.06 16.43
CA VAL A 251 -5.32 15.00 16.81
C VAL A 251 -5.84 16.42 16.67
N ALA A 252 -6.32 16.96 17.79
CA ALA A 252 -7.11 18.19 17.81
C ALA A 252 -6.29 19.49 17.98
N ASN A 253 -4.96 19.41 18.18
CA ASN A 253 -4.11 20.59 18.42
C ASN A 253 -3.08 20.76 17.30
N GLN A 254 -2.96 21.98 16.76
CA GLN A 254 -1.98 22.36 15.74
C GLN A 254 -0.54 22.00 16.12
N SER A 255 -0.13 22.21 17.38
CA SER A 255 1.24 21.87 17.80
C SER A 255 1.46 20.35 17.78
N ALA A 256 0.47 19.57 18.20
CA ALA A 256 0.53 18.11 18.16
C ALA A 256 0.55 17.56 16.73
N VAL A 257 -0.15 18.22 15.79
CA VAL A 257 -0.05 17.90 14.37
C VAL A 257 1.36 18.19 13.86
N ALA A 258 1.93 19.36 14.16
CA ALA A 258 3.28 19.73 13.73
C ALA A 258 4.35 18.75 14.29
N ASP A 259 4.26 18.40 15.58
CA ASP A 259 5.16 17.42 16.22
C ASP A 259 5.06 16.04 15.54
N ALA A 260 3.84 15.64 15.16
CA ALA A 260 3.58 14.42 14.42
C ALA A 260 4.19 14.44 13.01
N LEU A 261 4.07 15.55 12.29
CA LEU A 261 4.70 15.73 10.99
C LEU A 261 6.23 15.68 11.06
N ASP A 262 6.85 16.24 12.11
CA ASP A 262 8.30 16.19 12.33
C ASP A 262 8.76 14.76 12.70
N ALA A 263 7.99 14.07 13.54
CA ALA A 263 8.27 12.70 13.94
C ALA A 263 8.29 11.72 12.75
N ALA A 264 7.48 11.95 11.71
CA ALA A 264 7.52 11.16 10.48
C ALA A 264 8.93 11.13 9.86
N GLY A 265 9.58 12.29 9.74
CA GLY A 265 10.95 12.41 9.24
C GLY A 265 11.94 11.62 10.10
N LYS A 266 11.80 11.72 11.43
CA LYS A 266 12.62 10.96 12.39
C LYS A 266 12.43 9.45 12.30
N LEU A 267 11.34 8.96 11.71
CA LEU A 267 11.07 7.54 11.47
C LEU A 267 11.58 7.03 10.11
N GLY A 268 12.24 7.89 9.32
CA GLY A 268 12.70 7.55 7.97
C GLY A 268 11.70 7.90 6.87
N HIS A 269 10.65 8.65 7.17
CA HIS A 269 9.68 9.13 6.19
C HIS A 269 9.82 10.66 6.02
N PRO A 270 10.88 11.15 5.33
CA PRO A 270 11.04 12.57 5.05
C PRO A 270 9.83 13.10 4.28
N GLN A 271 9.49 14.36 4.45
CA GLN A 271 8.27 14.90 3.86
C GLN A 271 8.37 15.00 2.33
N GLY A 272 7.25 14.66 1.68
CA GLY A 272 7.06 14.82 0.25
C GLY A 272 6.62 16.24 -0.13
N GLN A 273 6.24 16.41 -1.39
CA GLN A 273 5.60 17.63 -1.84
C GLN A 273 4.14 17.68 -1.33
N PRO A 274 3.64 18.84 -0.91
CA PRO A 274 2.22 19.01 -0.64
C PRO A 274 1.39 18.79 -1.92
N GLU A 275 0.16 18.30 -1.77
CA GLU A 275 -0.76 18.00 -2.89
C GLU A 275 -2.01 18.88 -2.87
N VAL A 276 -2.38 19.41 -1.70
CA VAL A 276 -3.51 20.30 -1.46
C VAL A 276 -3.04 21.74 -1.33
N VAL A 277 -1.97 21.95 -0.57
CA VAL A 277 -1.46 23.26 -0.22
C VAL A 277 -0.51 23.76 -1.31
N ALA A 278 -0.59 25.05 -1.65
CA ALA A 278 0.05 25.61 -2.84
C ALA A 278 1.57 25.80 -2.69
N GLN A 279 2.08 25.95 -1.47
CA GLN A 279 3.50 26.17 -1.21
C GLN A 279 4.05 25.22 -0.16
N GLN A 280 5.36 24.99 -0.27
CA GLN A 280 6.12 24.25 0.73
C GLN A 280 6.47 25.25 1.84
N GLY A 281 5.84 25.10 3.01
CA GLY A 281 6.00 25.99 4.17
C GLY A 281 6.50 25.26 5.41
N ASP A 282 6.57 25.98 6.52
CA ASP A 282 6.78 25.39 7.85
C ASP A 282 5.61 24.48 8.23
N LEU A 283 5.84 23.51 9.13
CA LEU A 283 4.84 22.51 9.53
C LEU A 283 3.60 23.15 10.16
N THR A 284 3.80 24.28 10.83
CA THR A 284 2.73 25.08 11.43
C THR A 284 1.93 25.84 10.38
N GLU A 285 2.54 26.19 9.24
CA GLU A 285 1.91 26.88 8.12
C GLU A 285 0.92 25.95 7.40
N TYR A 286 1.22 24.65 7.28
CA TYR A 286 0.28 23.70 6.65
C TYR A 286 -1.09 23.65 7.33
N VAL A 287 -1.13 23.63 8.67
CA VAL A 287 -2.41 23.63 9.41
C VAL A 287 -3.15 24.95 9.20
N SER A 288 -2.42 26.06 9.20
CA SER A 288 -2.99 27.39 8.97
C SER A 288 -3.55 27.54 7.55
N GLU A 289 -2.87 27.00 6.54
CA GLU A 289 -3.33 27.00 5.16
C GLU A 289 -4.54 26.07 4.96
N LEU A 290 -4.58 24.91 5.63
CA LEU A 290 -5.75 24.03 5.62
C LEU A 290 -6.99 24.69 6.27
N LEU A 291 -6.81 25.51 7.32
CA LEU A 291 -7.87 26.34 7.90
C LEU A 291 -8.36 27.40 6.91
N GLN A 292 -7.44 28.09 6.23
CA GLN A 292 -7.79 29.11 5.23
C GLN A 292 -8.54 28.52 4.03
N LEU A 293 -8.20 27.29 3.63
CA LEU A 293 -8.89 26.54 2.59
C LEU A 293 -10.25 25.98 3.04
N GLY A 294 -10.63 26.14 4.31
CA GLY A 294 -11.90 25.65 4.85
C GLY A 294 -11.99 24.11 4.93
N LEU A 295 -10.85 23.42 4.86
CA LEU A 295 -10.80 21.95 4.92
C LEU A 295 -10.84 21.43 6.36
N ILE A 296 -10.41 22.28 7.30
CA ILE A 296 -10.50 22.05 8.74
C ILE A 296 -11.06 23.30 9.41
N VAL A 297 -11.63 23.14 10.60
CA VAL A 297 -12.19 24.22 11.42
C VAL A 297 -11.79 24.03 12.88
N GLU A 298 -11.75 25.11 13.64
CA GLU A 298 -11.61 25.06 15.09
C GLU A 298 -13.00 24.89 15.73
N GLY A 299 -13.27 23.68 16.26
CA GLY A 299 -14.45 23.35 17.04
C GLY A 299 -14.21 23.48 18.55
N GLU A 300 -15.25 23.18 19.35
CA GLU A 300 -15.20 23.28 20.82
C GLU A 300 -14.12 22.40 21.47
N PHE A 301 -13.74 21.30 20.80
CA PHE A 301 -12.76 20.34 21.28
C PHE A 301 -11.42 20.38 20.51
N GLY A 302 -11.23 21.38 19.65
CA GLY A 302 -10.02 21.59 18.85
C GLY A 302 -10.27 21.47 17.34
N LEU A 303 -9.25 21.09 16.58
CA LEU A 303 -9.33 20.97 15.11
C LEU A 303 -10.24 19.83 14.69
N GLU A 304 -11.21 20.13 13.82
CA GLU A 304 -12.13 19.18 13.22
C GLU A 304 -12.11 19.29 11.70
N MET A 305 -12.39 18.18 11.00
CA MET A 305 -12.48 18.18 9.54
C MET A 305 -13.87 18.62 9.06
N THR A 306 -13.91 19.50 8.06
CA THR A 306 -15.16 19.88 7.40
C THR A 306 -15.62 18.78 6.44
N ALA A 307 -16.87 18.83 5.98
CA ALA A 307 -17.35 17.91 4.94
C ALA A 307 -16.52 17.99 3.65
N GLU A 308 -16.02 19.19 3.29
CA GLU A 308 -15.12 19.39 2.16
C GLU A 308 -13.74 18.78 2.42
N GLY A 309 -13.19 18.96 3.63
CA GLY A 309 -11.99 18.27 4.08
C GLY A 309 -12.13 16.75 4.01
N VAL A 310 -13.27 16.21 4.46
CA VAL A 310 -13.58 14.77 4.36
C VAL A 310 -13.63 14.33 2.91
N ALA A 311 -14.24 15.10 2.01
CA ALA A 311 -14.28 14.77 0.58
C ALA A 311 -12.89 14.82 -0.07
N LYS A 312 -12.09 15.84 0.24
CA LYS A 312 -10.68 15.97 -0.21
C LYS A 312 -9.77 14.92 0.39
N ARG A 313 -10.06 14.43 1.59
CA ARG A 313 -9.42 13.25 2.17
C ARG A 313 -9.98 11.97 1.57
N ALA A 314 -11.24 11.89 1.19
CA ALA A 314 -11.85 10.66 0.69
C ALA A 314 -11.17 10.21 -0.62
N THR A 315 -10.79 11.14 -1.50
CA THR A 315 -9.96 10.84 -2.69
C THR A 315 -8.66 10.11 -2.32
N VAL A 316 -8.16 10.37 -1.12
CA VAL A 316 -7.01 9.73 -0.49
C VAL A 316 -7.38 8.52 0.37
N LYS A 317 -8.55 8.45 0.98
CA LYS A 317 -9.02 7.26 1.71
C LYS A 317 -9.20 6.07 0.75
N PHE A 318 -9.57 6.35 -0.50
CA PHE A 318 -9.62 5.37 -1.58
C PHE A 318 -8.23 4.94 -2.10
N ARG A 319 -7.13 5.61 -1.70
CA ARG A 319 -5.75 5.20 -2.01
C ARG A 319 -4.80 5.31 -0.82
N PRO A 320 -4.23 4.22 -0.34
CA PRO A 320 -4.43 4.01 1.08
C PRO A 320 -3.26 4.53 1.93
N ARG A 321 -3.45 5.73 2.52
CA ARG A 321 -2.49 6.42 3.43
C ARG A 321 -2.66 6.09 4.92
N GLU A 322 -3.66 5.27 5.26
CA GLU A 322 -4.18 5.06 6.62
C GLU A 322 -3.25 4.27 7.57
N GLY A 323 -2.36 3.44 7.03
CA GLY A 323 -1.47 2.59 7.83
C GLY A 323 -0.34 3.33 8.53
N PHE A 324 0.32 4.19 7.77
CA PHE A 324 1.38 5.04 8.28
C PHE A 324 0.85 5.95 9.40
N LEU A 325 -0.34 6.52 9.21
CA LEU A 325 -1.03 7.30 10.23
C LEU A 325 -1.27 6.50 11.51
N SER A 326 -1.60 5.20 11.43
CA SER A 326 -1.88 4.38 12.62
C SER A 326 -0.61 4.15 13.42
N LYS A 327 0.50 3.90 12.73
CA LYS A 327 1.83 3.72 13.35
C LYS A 327 2.32 5.00 14.01
N LEU A 328 2.09 6.13 13.35
CA LEU A 328 2.46 7.44 13.86
C LEU A 328 1.69 7.73 15.16
N LEU A 329 0.36 7.59 15.14
CA LEU A 329 -0.49 7.78 16.31
C LEU A 329 -0.18 6.80 17.46
N ALA A 330 0.10 5.53 17.16
CA ALA A 330 0.46 4.55 18.18
C ALA A 330 1.72 4.96 18.97
N ARG A 331 2.70 5.59 18.33
CA ARG A 331 3.89 6.13 19.02
C ARG A 331 3.60 7.38 19.84
N PHE A 332 2.68 8.24 19.39
CA PHE A 332 2.26 9.41 20.18
C PHE A 332 1.43 9.01 21.41
N ASN A 333 0.52 8.04 21.29
CA ASN A 333 -0.26 7.53 22.43
C ASN A 333 0.62 6.84 23.49
N LEU A 334 1.73 6.21 23.09
CA LEU A 334 2.72 5.65 24.02
C LEU A 334 3.49 6.71 24.83
N ASN A 335 3.58 7.95 24.34
CA ASN A 335 4.25 9.05 25.03
C ASN A 335 3.30 9.92 25.89
N VAL A 336 1.98 9.73 25.79
CA VAL A 336 0.97 10.56 26.49
C VAL A 336 0.32 9.85 27.72
N SER A 337 0.66 8.59 28.00
CA SER A 337 0.39 7.96 29.31
C SER A 337 1.56 7.04 29.67
N VAL A 338 2.22 7.16 30.82
CA VAL A 338 1.69 6.97 32.18
C VAL A 338 2.41 7.90 33.16
N ASP A 339 1.67 8.76 33.87
CA ASP A 339 2.11 9.29 35.17
C ASP A 339 1.59 8.34 36.26
N PRO A 340 2.46 7.56 36.93
CA PRO A 340 2.05 6.61 37.97
C PRO A 340 1.41 7.30 39.19
N SER A 341 1.58 8.61 39.35
CA SER A 341 1.06 9.36 40.49
C SER A 341 -0.47 9.51 40.50
N ARG A 342 -1.15 9.20 39.38
CA ARG A 342 -2.62 9.19 39.30
C ARG A 342 -3.29 7.88 39.72
N PHE A 343 -2.53 6.83 40.07
CA PHE A 343 -3.06 5.55 40.55
C PHE A 343 -2.85 5.31 42.06
N MET A 344 -2.29 6.28 42.79
CA MET A 344 -2.26 6.25 44.25
C MET A 344 -2.90 7.52 44.81
N ASN A 345 -4.24 7.49 44.92
CA ASN A 345 -5.01 8.10 46.01
C ASN A 345 -6.40 7.49 46.06
#